data_AF-A0A7J3D700-F1
#
_entry.id   AF-A0A7J3D700-F1
#
_cell.length_a   1.000
_cell.length_b   1.000
_cell.length_c   1.000
_cell.angle_alpha   90.00
_cell.angle_beta   90.00
_cell.angle_gamma   90.00
#
_symmetry.space_group_name_H-M   'P 1'
#
loop_
_entity.id
_entity.type
_entity.pdbx_description
1 polymer ?
#
loop_
_entity_poly.entity_id
_entity_poly.type
_entity_poly.pdbx_seq_one_letter_code
_entity_poly.pdbx_strand_id
1 'polypeptide(L)'
;MVEMFPNMVDVKQYFEAVPAIDHKEVLKNELRSAGLASIIKPGYKVAITAGSRGVTNIADIIKTIVEEVKKVGGKPFIIPAMGSHGGATSEGQIRVLSDLGITEESMGAKIEASMEVKEVGRLENGSPVYVSKVALGADAIIVVGRVKPHTDFKDEVESGLMKMMVIGLGKQ
;
A
#
# COMPACT_ATOMS: atom_id res chain seq x y z
N MET A 1 -17.05 -25.66 -28.97
CA MET A 1 -16.12 -26.69 -28.45
C MET A 1 -16.39 -26.80 -26.96
N VAL A 2 -16.77 -27.97 -26.47
CA VAL A 2 -16.88 -28.20 -25.02
C VAL A 2 -15.44 -28.34 -24.53
N GLU A 3 -14.94 -27.35 -23.79
CA GLU A 3 -13.63 -27.46 -23.14
C GLU A 3 -13.71 -28.62 -22.13
N MET A 4 -13.14 -29.75 -22.52
CA MET A 4 -12.99 -30.91 -21.67
C MET A 4 -11.76 -30.68 -20.81
N PHE A 5 -11.96 -30.31 -19.55
CA PHE A 5 -10.87 -30.26 -18.57
C PHE A 5 -10.15 -31.62 -18.52
N PRO A 6 -8.83 -31.65 -18.24
CA PRO A 6 -8.10 -32.90 -18.07
C PRO A 6 -8.67 -33.69 -16.88
N ASN A 7 -8.23 -34.94 -16.70
CA ASN A 7 -8.59 -35.72 -15.51
C ASN A 7 -8.16 -34.95 -14.24
N MET A 8 -9.14 -34.45 -13.50
CA MET A 8 -8.94 -33.74 -12.24
C MET A 8 -9.01 -34.72 -11.07
N VAL A 9 -8.40 -34.35 -9.95
CA VAL A 9 -8.49 -35.09 -8.68
C VAL A 9 -8.97 -34.17 -7.57
N ASP A 10 -9.73 -34.72 -6.63
CA ASP A 10 -10.16 -33.97 -5.44
C ASP A 10 -8.99 -33.82 -4.47
N VAL A 11 -8.73 -32.57 -4.07
CA VAL A 11 -7.75 -32.23 -3.04
C VAL A 11 -8.48 -31.64 -1.86
N LYS A 12 -8.36 -32.26 -0.68
CA LYS A 12 -8.85 -31.70 0.58
C LYS A 12 -7.66 -31.18 1.38
N GLN A 13 -7.62 -29.87 1.58
CA GLN A 13 -6.60 -29.21 2.39
C GLN A 13 -7.20 -28.77 3.72
N TYR A 14 -6.49 -29.05 4.81
CA TYR A 14 -6.78 -28.50 6.13
C TYR A 14 -5.74 -27.43 6.42
N PHE A 15 -6.20 -26.24 6.78
CA PHE A 15 -5.34 -25.16 7.25
C PHE A 15 -5.53 -25.03 8.75
N GLU A 16 -4.44 -24.86 9.50
CA GLU A 16 -4.54 -24.43 10.88
C GLU A 16 -5.14 -23.02 10.90
N ALA A 17 -6.28 -22.87 11.57
CA ALA A 17 -6.88 -21.56 11.75
C ALA A 17 -6.08 -20.82 12.83
N VAL A 18 -5.42 -19.74 12.44
CA VAL A 18 -4.85 -18.79 13.40
C VAL A 18 -6.03 -18.14 14.15
N PRO A 19 -5.98 -18.01 15.49
CA PRO A 19 -7.02 -17.32 16.24
C PRO A 19 -7.30 -15.93 15.68
N ALA A 20 -8.57 -15.52 15.68
CA ALA A 20 -8.93 -14.17 15.29
C ALA A 20 -8.24 -13.17 16.24
N ILE A 21 -7.63 -12.13 15.65
CA ILE A 21 -7.04 -11.02 16.39
C ILE A 21 -7.87 -9.77 16.17
N ASP A 22 -7.90 -8.90 17.18
CA ASP A 22 -8.33 -7.52 16.98
C ASP A 22 -7.20 -6.75 16.28
N HIS A 23 -7.19 -6.85 14.95
CA HIS A 23 -6.18 -6.20 14.12
C HIS A 23 -6.16 -4.68 14.29
N LYS A 24 -7.26 -4.04 14.70
CA LYS A 24 -7.31 -2.59 14.93
C LYS A 24 -6.56 -2.23 16.21
N GLU A 25 -6.83 -2.93 17.30
CA GLU A 25 -6.10 -2.69 18.56
C GLU A 25 -4.61 -3.04 18.44
N VAL A 26 -4.28 -4.15 17.78
CA VAL A 26 -2.87 -4.51 17.49
C VAL A 26 -2.19 -3.39 16.71
N LEU A 27 -2.78 -2.92 15.61
CA LEU A 27 -2.19 -1.85 14.79
C LEU A 27 -2.02 -0.54 15.57
N LYS A 28 -3.00 -0.13 16.38
CA LYS A 28 -2.88 1.07 17.23
C LYS A 28 -1.72 0.93 18.21
N ASN A 29 -1.55 -0.24 18.82
CA ASN A 29 -0.46 -0.49 19.76
C ASN A 29 0.91 -0.47 19.06
N GLU A 30 1.02 -1.06 17.87
CA GLU A 30 2.24 -1.01 17.05
C GLU A 30 2.59 0.44 16.65
N LEU A 31 1.61 1.24 16.21
CA LEU A 31 1.83 2.65 15.86
C LEU A 31 2.26 3.49 17.07
N ARG A 32 1.69 3.24 18.25
CA ARG A 32 2.13 3.92 19.50
C ARG A 32 3.53 3.49 19.89
N SER A 33 3.84 2.20 19.83
CA SER A 33 5.14 1.64 20.19
C SER A 33 6.25 2.12 19.24
N ALA A 34 5.91 2.30 17.96
CA ALA A 34 6.78 2.92 16.97
C ALA A 34 6.97 4.44 17.17
N GLY A 35 6.30 5.05 18.16
CA GLY A 35 6.45 6.47 18.48
C GLY A 35 5.79 7.39 17.46
N LEU A 36 4.64 7.02 16.86
CA LEU A 36 3.98 7.86 15.85
C LEU A 36 3.82 9.33 16.29
N ALA A 37 3.49 9.57 17.56
CA ALA A 37 3.30 10.90 18.14
C ALA A 37 4.59 11.73 18.27
N SER A 38 5.77 11.10 18.31
CA SER A 38 7.06 11.83 18.31
C SER A 38 7.56 12.12 16.90
N ILE A 39 7.11 11.35 15.91
CA ILE A 39 7.50 11.48 14.50
C ILE A 39 6.62 12.50 13.77
N ILE A 40 5.30 12.40 13.93
CA ILE A 40 4.34 13.24 13.21
C ILE A 40 4.04 14.50 14.03
N LYS A 41 4.45 15.66 13.53
CA LYS A 41 4.14 16.95 14.15
C LYS A 41 2.75 17.45 13.72
N PRO A 42 2.06 18.25 14.56
CA PRO A 42 0.82 18.89 14.17
C PRO A 42 0.94 19.62 12.83
N GLY A 43 0.00 19.35 11.92
CA GLY A 43 -0.05 19.96 10.60
C GLY A 43 0.74 19.24 9.50
N TYR A 44 1.58 18.25 9.83
CA TYR A 44 2.32 17.46 8.83
C TYR A 44 1.36 16.81 7.83
N LYS A 45 1.65 16.96 6.54
CA LYS A 45 0.99 16.21 5.47
C LYS A 45 1.58 14.82 5.42
N VAL A 46 0.77 13.80 5.68
CA VAL A 46 1.25 12.41 5.79
C VAL A 46 0.68 11.59 4.65
N ALA A 47 1.55 11.13 3.74
CA ALA A 47 1.15 10.22 2.67
C ALA A 47 1.04 8.80 3.21
N ILE A 48 -0.08 8.13 2.98
CA ILE A 48 -0.29 6.73 3.33
C ILE A 48 -0.43 5.94 2.04
N THR A 49 0.49 5.01 1.77
CA THR A 49 0.46 4.26 0.51
C THR A 49 -0.65 3.23 0.50
N ALA A 50 -1.33 3.05 -0.63
CA ALA A 50 -2.28 1.96 -0.85
C ALA A 50 -1.91 1.16 -2.10
N GLY A 51 -1.76 -0.16 -1.95
CA GLY A 51 -1.45 -1.08 -3.04
C GLY A 51 -2.72 -1.65 -3.69
N SER A 52 -2.52 -2.37 -4.80
CA SER A 52 -3.59 -3.02 -5.58
C SER A 52 -3.91 -4.45 -5.15
N ARG A 53 -3.15 -5.02 -4.22
CA ARG A 53 -3.26 -6.43 -3.83
C ARG A 53 -4.15 -6.56 -2.60
N GLY A 54 -5.07 -7.52 -2.64
CA GLY A 54 -5.89 -7.88 -1.50
C GLY A 54 -5.02 -8.31 -0.31
N VAL A 55 -5.08 -7.52 0.75
CA VAL A 55 -4.69 -7.91 2.10
C VAL A 55 -5.99 -7.98 2.89
N THR A 56 -6.16 -9.02 3.69
CA THR A 56 -7.32 -9.14 4.57
C THR A 56 -7.44 -7.87 5.40
N ASN A 57 -8.62 -7.25 5.39
CA ASN A 57 -8.94 -6.02 6.11
C ASN A 57 -8.12 -4.78 5.68
N ILE A 58 -7.63 -4.70 4.44
CA ILE A 58 -6.80 -3.56 3.98
C ILE A 58 -7.48 -2.19 4.17
N ALA A 59 -8.78 -2.09 3.90
CA ALA A 59 -9.54 -0.86 4.12
C ALA A 59 -9.56 -0.45 5.60
N ASP A 60 -9.81 -1.39 6.51
CA ASP A 60 -9.78 -1.14 7.95
C ASP A 60 -8.38 -0.77 8.45
N ILE A 61 -7.32 -1.40 7.92
CA ILE A 61 -5.93 -1.08 8.24
C ILE A 61 -5.62 0.37 7.85
N ILE A 62 -5.90 0.75 6.60
CA ILE A 62 -5.62 2.11 6.11
C ILE A 62 -6.45 3.13 6.88
N LYS A 63 -7.74 2.86 7.11
CA LYS A 63 -8.62 3.72 7.89
C LYS A 63 -8.09 3.93 9.31
N THR A 64 -7.62 2.86 9.96
CA THR A 64 -7.04 2.95 11.32
C THR A 64 -5.78 3.83 11.30
N ILE A 65 -4.90 3.69 10.31
CA ILE A 65 -3.71 4.56 10.16
C ILE A 65 -4.13 6.02 9.97
N VAL A 66 -5.11 6.29 9.10
CA VAL A 66 -5.66 7.64 8.88
C VAL A 66 -6.16 8.25 10.19
N GLU A 67 -6.92 7.49 10.99
CA GLU A 67 -7.45 7.94 12.27
C GLU A 67 -6.33 8.22 13.29
N GLU A 68 -5.34 7.33 13.41
CA GLU A 68 -4.21 7.52 14.34
C GLU A 68 -3.34 8.72 13.95
N VAL A 69 -3.10 8.94 12.64
CA VAL A 69 -2.39 10.14 12.16
C VAL A 69 -3.16 11.42 12.49
N LYS A 70 -4.49 11.44 12.32
CA LYS A 70 -5.31 12.60 12.71
C LYS A 70 -5.27 12.86 14.21
N LYS A 71 -5.28 11.81 15.04
CA LYS A 71 -5.24 11.94 16.51
C LYS A 71 -3.99 12.65 17.00
N VAL A 72 -2.85 12.46 16.34
CA VAL A 72 -1.59 13.16 16.66
C VAL A 72 -1.45 14.52 15.95
N GLY A 73 -2.50 14.99 15.28
CA GLY A 73 -2.55 16.31 14.63
C GLY A 73 -2.03 16.34 13.20
N GLY A 74 -1.71 15.19 12.60
CA GLY A 74 -1.33 15.08 11.20
C GLY A 74 -2.50 15.27 10.23
N LYS A 75 -2.18 15.54 8.97
CA LYS A 75 -3.11 15.69 7.84
C LYS A 75 -2.89 14.53 6.86
N PRO A 76 -3.55 13.38 7.06
CA PRO A 76 -3.32 12.22 6.22
C PRO A 76 -3.99 12.38 4.85
N PHE A 77 -3.36 11.81 3.84
CA PHE A 77 -3.94 11.56 2.54
C PHE A 77 -3.39 10.24 1.99
N ILE A 78 -4.16 9.60 1.11
CA ILE A 78 -3.83 8.29 0.56
C ILE A 78 -3.20 8.49 -0.81
N ILE A 79 -2.13 7.74 -1.08
CA ILE A 79 -1.50 7.70 -2.40
C ILE A 79 -1.50 6.26 -2.94
N PRO A 80 -2.04 6.04 -4.15
CA PRO A 80 -1.82 4.81 -4.89
C PRO A 80 -0.32 4.51 -5.11
N ALA A 81 0.14 3.36 -4.63
CA ALA A 81 1.50 2.89 -4.78
C ALA A 81 1.50 1.49 -5.40
N MET A 82 1.11 1.42 -6.67
CA MET A 82 0.82 0.15 -7.35
C MET A 82 1.45 0.04 -8.75
N GLY A 83 2.37 0.94 -9.10
CA GLY A 83 3.09 0.91 -10.38
C GLY A 83 2.14 0.93 -11.58
N SER A 84 2.25 -0.08 -12.44
CA SER A 84 1.45 -0.21 -13.67
C SER A 84 -0.01 -0.65 -13.47
N HIS A 85 -0.41 -1.04 -12.25
CA HIS A 85 -1.79 -1.45 -11.98
C HIS A 85 -2.79 -0.30 -12.25
N GLY A 86 -4.04 -0.66 -12.57
CA GLY A 86 -5.04 0.32 -13.00
C GLY A 86 -4.71 0.95 -14.35
N GLY A 87 -3.88 0.29 -15.16
CA GLY A 87 -3.41 0.81 -16.46
C GLY A 87 -2.52 2.05 -16.33
N ALA A 88 -1.87 2.25 -15.18
CA ALA A 88 -1.01 3.41 -14.90
C ALA A 88 -1.70 4.77 -15.09
N THR A 89 -3.02 4.84 -14.86
CA THR A 89 -3.79 6.09 -14.90
C THR A 89 -4.31 6.45 -13.53
N SER A 90 -4.50 7.74 -13.27
CA SER A 90 -5.08 8.24 -12.01
C SER A 90 -6.44 7.60 -11.76
N GLU A 91 -7.32 7.62 -12.77
CA GLU A 91 -8.69 7.11 -12.69
C GLU A 91 -8.70 5.59 -12.51
N GLY A 92 -7.82 4.88 -13.20
CA GLY A 92 -7.72 3.43 -13.08
C GLY A 92 -7.20 2.98 -11.71
N GLN A 93 -6.23 3.71 -11.14
CA GLN A 93 -5.75 3.42 -9.78
C GLN A 93 -6.80 3.75 -8.72
N ILE A 94 -7.58 4.83 -8.88
CA ILE A 94 -8.72 5.14 -8.01
C ILE A 94 -9.76 4.01 -8.06
N ARG A 95 -10.10 3.50 -9.25
CA ARG A 95 -11.03 2.37 -9.39
C ARG A 95 -10.54 1.12 -8.65
N VAL A 96 -9.27 0.77 -8.81
CA VAL A 96 -8.66 -0.37 -8.09
C VAL A 96 -8.76 -0.20 -6.57
N LEU A 97 -8.53 1.01 -6.04
CA LEU A 97 -8.70 1.27 -4.61
C LEU A 97 -10.16 1.16 -4.18
N SER A 98 -11.09 1.69 -4.98
CA SER A 98 -12.52 1.60 -4.71
C SER A 98 -13.00 0.14 -4.60
N ASP A 99 -12.50 -0.75 -5.47
CA ASP A 99 -12.83 -2.18 -5.43
C ASP A 99 -12.32 -2.88 -4.15
N LEU A 100 -11.30 -2.30 -3.50
CA LEU A 100 -10.77 -2.75 -2.21
C LEU A 100 -11.47 -2.10 -1.01
N GLY A 101 -12.53 -1.31 -1.25
CA GLY A 101 -13.23 -0.56 -0.21
C GLY A 101 -12.48 0.68 0.27
N ILE A 102 -11.51 1.18 -0.51
CA ILE A 102 -10.71 2.36 -0.19
C ILE A 102 -11.21 3.53 -1.05
N THR A 103 -12.05 4.36 -0.44
CA THR A 103 -12.62 5.57 -1.04
C THR A 103 -12.38 6.77 -0.11
N GLU A 104 -12.45 8.00 -0.63
CA GLU A 104 -12.29 9.17 0.23
C GLU A 104 -13.31 9.22 1.36
N GLU A 105 -14.55 8.80 1.08
CA GLU A 105 -15.64 8.70 2.05
C GLU A 105 -15.34 7.66 3.15
N SER A 106 -15.02 6.43 2.77
CA SER A 106 -14.78 5.34 3.72
C SER A 106 -13.56 5.60 4.61
N MET A 107 -12.54 6.26 4.07
CA MET A 107 -11.29 6.58 4.76
C MET A 107 -11.37 7.92 5.51
N GLY A 108 -12.28 8.81 5.11
CA GLY A 108 -12.32 10.20 5.58
C GLY A 108 -11.06 10.99 5.24
N ALA A 109 -10.32 10.61 4.20
CA ALA A 109 -9.07 11.23 3.77
C ALA A 109 -9.00 11.27 2.24
N LYS A 110 -8.34 12.30 1.70
CA LYS A 110 -8.22 12.47 0.24
C LYS A 110 -7.41 11.34 -0.40
N ILE A 111 -7.72 11.01 -1.65
CA ILE A 111 -6.91 10.11 -2.48
C ILE A 111 -6.21 10.95 -3.55
N GLU A 112 -4.89 11.06 -3.46
CA GLU A 112 -4.06 11.82 -4.40
C GLU A 112 -3.40 10.85 -5.40
N ALA A 113 -4.10 10.57 -6.51
CA ALA A 113 -3.73 9.53 -7.48
C ALA A 113 -2.84 10.02 -8.65
N SER A 114 -2.22 11.19 -8.53
CA SER A 114 -1.34 11.71 -9.58
C SER A 114 -0.23 10.72 -9.95
N MET A 115 -0.01 10.60 -11.26
CA MET A 115 1.04 9.77 -11.86
C MET A 115 2.34 10.55 -12.09
N GLU A 116 2.39 11.84 -11.70
CA GLU A 116 3.60 12.64 -11.85
C GLU A 116 4.73 12.16 -10.93
N VAL A 117 5.92 12.09 -11.51
CA VAL A 117 7.15 11.69 -10.82
C VAL A 117 8.25 12.73 -10.92
N LYS A 118 9.24 12.61 -10.04
CA LYS A 118 10.50 13.34 -10.09
C LYS A 118 11.65 12.34 -10.03
N GLU A 119 12.68 12.56 -10.84
CA GLU A 119 13.93 11.81 -10.72
C GLU A 119 14.63 12.19 -9.41
N VAL A 120 14.92 11.20 -8.57
CA VAL A 120 15.59 11.39 -7.28
C VAL A 120 17.03 10.90 -7.28
N GLY A 121 17.45 10.19 -8.33
CA GLY A 121 18.80 9.68 -8.47
C GLY A 121 18.94 8.77 -9.69
N ARG A 122 20.13 8.20 -9.84
CA ARG A 122 20.47 7.23 -10.88
C ARG A 122 21.27 6.07 -10.27
N LEU A 123 21.04 4.88 -10.78
CA LEU A 123 21.82 3.68 -10.44
C LEU A 123 23.20 3.72 -11.12
N GLU A 124 24.11 2.84 -10.72
CA GLU A 124 25.47 2.74 -11.30
C GLU A 124 25.46 2.48 -12.81
N ASN A 125 24.46 1.75 -13.30
CA ASN A 125 24.26 1.49 -14.73
C ASN A 125 23.59 2.65 -15.49
N GLY A 126 23.36 3.79 -14.82
CA GLY A 126 22.74 5.00 -15.39
C GLY A 126 21.21 5.02 -15.40
N SER A 127 20.53 3.94 -15.00
CA SER A 127 19.07 3.90 -14.93
C SER A 127 18.51 4.94 -13.94
N PRO A 128 17.51 5.74 -14.33
CA PRO A 128 16.92 6.74 -13.45
C PRO A 128 16.05 6.10 -12.37
N VAL A 129 16.04 6.70 -11.18
CA VAL A 129 15.15 6.34 -10.08
C VAL A 129 14.13 7.46 -9.91
N TYR A 130 12.86 7.10 -10.05
CA TYR A 130 11.73 8.03 -9.94
C TYR A 130 10.96 7.81 -8.66
N VAL A 131 10.37 8.88 -8.14
CA VAL A 131 9.40 8.83 -7.04
C VAL A 131 8.28 9.82 -7.31
N SER A 132 7.05 9.46 -6.92
CA SER A 132 5.88 10.32 -7.01
C SER A 132 6.13 11.71 -6.43
N LYS A 133 5.80 12.75 -7.20
CA LYS A 133 5.88 14.14 -6.71
C LYS A 133 4.97 14.39 -5.52
N VAL A 134 3.81 13.74 -5.49
CA VAL A 134 2.86 13.83 -4.37
C VAL A 134 3.48 13.28 -3.10
N ALA A 135 4.13 12.11 -3.18
CA ALA A 135 4.82 11.52 -2.03
C ALA A 135 5.99 12.39 -1.56
N LEU A 136 6.79 12.93 -2.49
CA LEU A 136 7.91 13.82 -2.17
C LEU A 136 7.47 15.17 -1.57
N GLY A 137 6.23 15.59 -1.81
CA GLY A 137 5.63 16.79 -1.22
C GLY A 137 5.03 16.57 0.17
N ALA A 138 5.07 15.34 0.70
CA ALA A 138 4.62 15.02 2.04
C ALA A 138 5.73 15.29 3.08
N ASP A 139 5.32 15.62 4.31
CA ASP A 139 6.25 15.76 5.44
C ASP A 139 6.65 14.39 6.02
N ALA A 140 5.81 13.36 5.81
CA ALA A 140 6.07 11.97 6.17
C ALA A 140 5.35 11.01 5.22
N ILE A 141 5.89 9.80 5.07
CA ILE A 141 5.30 8.71 4.28
C ILE A 141 5.16 7.47 5.15
N ILE A 142 3.96 6.90 5.24
CA ILE A 142 3.69 5.61 5.85
C ILE A 142 3.50 4.59 4.72
N VAL A 143 4.42 3.63 4.62
CA VAL A 143 4.37 2.58 3.61
C VAL A 143 3.60 1.39 4.16
N VAL A 144 2.51 1.02 3.48
CA VAL A 144 1.63 -0.10 3.84
C VAL A 144 1.76 -1.16 2.75
N GLY A 145 2.10 -2.38 3.12
CA GLY A 145 2.25 -3.47 2.16
C GLY A 145 2.29 -4.84 2.83
N ARG A 146 2.14 -5.88 2.02
CA ARG A 146 2.29 -7.28 2.44
C ARG A 146 3.67 -7.79 2.07
N VAL A 147 4.40 -8.29 3.06
CA VAL A 147 5.69 -8.98 2.86
C VAL A 147 5.41 -10.44 2.52
N LYS A 148 5.93 -10.91 1.38
CA LYS A 148 5.82 -12.31 0.94
C LYS A 148 6.88 -12.64 -0.11
N PRO A 149 7.17 -13.94 -0.34
CA PRO A 149 7.92 -14.36 -1.50
C PRO A 149 7.28 -13.89 -2.82
N HIS A 150 8.10 -13.50 -3.79
CA HIS A 150 7.66 -13.20 -5.14
C HIS A 150 7.34 -14.49 -5.89
N THR A 151 6.37 -14.45 -6.80
CA THR A 151 5.97 -15.62 -7.57
C THR A 151 6.94 -15.93 -8.69
N ASP A 152 7.58 -14.90 -9.24
CA ASP A 152 8.31 -14.98 -10.51
C ASP A 152 9.83 -15.04 -10.34
N PHE A 153 10.35 -14.70 -9.15
CA PHE A 153 11.79 -14.70 -8.87
C PHE A 153 12.05 -14.97 -7.38
N LYS A 154 13.31 -15.26 -7.05
CA LYS A 154 13.82 -15.38 -5.68
C LYS A 154 15.07 -14.53 -5.55
N ASP A 155 15.07 -13.62 -4.59
CA ASP A 155 16.17 -12.69 -4.34
C ASP A 155 16.14 -12.23 -2.87
N GLU A 156 17.14 -11.46 -2.44
CA GLU A 156 17.20 -10.87 -1.10
C GLU A 156 16.02 -9.92 -0.82
N VAL A 157 15.53 -9.24 -1.88
CA VAL A 157 14.38 -8.32 -1.81
C VAL A 157 13.26 -8.80 -2.72
N GLU A 158 12.17 -9.29 -2.13
CA GLU A 158 11.01 -9.80 -2.85
C GLU A 158 9.80 -8.85 -2.80
N SER A 159 8.59 -9.35 -2.50
CA SER A 159 7.42 -8.49 -2.31
C SER A 159 7.47 -7.84 -0.92
N GLY A 160 7.05 -6.58 -0.82
CA GLY A 160 6.97 -5.89 0.46
C GLY A 160 7.24 -4.40 0.31
N LEU A 161 7.75 -3.81 1.38
CA LEU A 161 7.88 -2.36 1.54
C LEU A 161 8.85 -1.74 0.52
N MET A 162 9.99 -2.40 0.25
CA MET A 162 10.96 -1.91 -0.75
C MET A 162 10.34 -1.84 -2.14
N LYS A 163 9.57 -2.86 -2.55
CA LYS A 163 8.84 -2.87 -3.82
C LYS A 163 7.76 -1.79 -3.86
N MET A 164 7.07 -1.55 -2.75
CA MET A 164 6.09 -0.46 -2.65
C MET A 164 6.75 0.91 -2.84
N MET A 165 7.95 1.12 -2.28
CA MET A 165 8.67 2.38 -2.44
C MET A 165 9.27 2.56 -3.84
N VAL A 166 9.91 1.52 -4.40
CA VAL A 166 10.61 1.64 -5.68
C VAL A 166 9.68 1.54 -6.86
N ILE A 167 8.82 0.50 -6.91
CA ILE A 167 7.92 0.25 -8.04
C ILE A 167 6.56 0.91 -7.80
N GLY A 168 6.05 0.86 -6.57
CA GLY A 168 4.76 1.43 -6.23
C GLY A 168 4.75 2.95 -6.36
N LEU A 169 5.65 3.64 -5.67
CA LEU A 169 5.80 5.09 -5.73
C LEU A 169 6.62 5.57 -6.92
N GLY A 170 7.41 4.71 -7.57
CA GLY A 170 8.09 5.04 -8.82
C GLY A 170 7.17 5.25 -10.01
N LYS A 171 5.89 4.89 -9.87
CA LYS A 171 4.87 4.95 -10.93
C LYS A 171 5.31 4.10 -12.14
N GLN A 172 4.78 4.35 -13.33
CA GLN A 172 5.03 3.52 -14.52
C GLN A 172 6.47 3.63 -15.00
#